data_AF-A0A918E237-F1
#
_entry.id   AF-A0A918E237-F1
#
_cell.length_a   1.000
_cell.length_b   1.000
_cell.length_c   1.000
_cell.angle_alpha   90.00
_cell.angle_beta   90.00
_cell.angle_gamma   90.00
#
_symmetry.space_group_name_H-M   'P 1'
#
loop_
_entity.id
_entity.type
_entity.pdbx_description
1 polymer ?
#
loop_
_entity_poly.entity_id
_entity_poly.type
_entity_poly.pdbx_seq_one_letter_code
_entity_poly.pdbx_strand_id
1 'polypeptide(L)'
;MQHALNYLGQLRIYSYVDLLLLFQALHAGLRDMVGLSLLWFGFLIHLEWQHRDMGRLRWPWPVWALLWIAGVVLVADPMCVPFLVLAAGYSLKKRIPFLAAVSPLINAGLKVALIEPLPGAHARQVLLVFVLMTIRNLLGDVRDAAKDAGEGVASIPVRLGYRRHTPLVYPLGLAVTSAVWVAMAGLPWWVWCCALAVQALTYRLTPR
;
A
#
# COMPACT_ATOMS: atom_id res chain seq x y z
N MET A 1 -19.98 7.40 -14.76
CA MET A 1 -18.50 7.51 -14.91
C MET A 1 -17.80 7.96 -13.62
N GLN A 2 -18.26 9.03 -12.95
CA GLN A 2 -17.66 9.52 -11.70
C GLN A 2 -17.60 8.48 -10.56
N HIS A 3 -18.64 7.65 -10.40
CA HIS A 3 -18.64 6.57 -9.40
C HIS A 3 -17.56 5.52 -9.64
N ALA A 4 -17.39 5.09 -10.90
CA ALA A 4 -16.38 4.11 -11.27
C ALA A 4 -14.95 4.66 -11.04
N LEU A 5 -14.71 5.92 -11.38
CA LEU A 5 -13.42 6.59 -11.16
C LEU A 5 -13.10 6.72 -9.67
N ASN A 6 -14.10 6.95 -8.81
CA ASN A 6 -13.91 7.01 -7.36
C ASN A 6 -13.44 5.65 -6.81
N TYR A 7 -14.13 4.56 -7.17
CA TYR A 7 -13.72 3.21 -6.77
C TYR A 7 -12.33 2.84 -7.32
N LEU A 8 -12.05 3.14 -8.59
CA LEU A 8 -10.75 2.89 -9.19
C LEU A 8 -9.63 3.68 -8.48
N GLY A 9 -9.89 4.94 -8.14
CA GLY A 9 -8.96 5.79 -7.40
C GLY A 9 -8.65 5.25 -6.00
N GLN A 10 -9.63 4.61 -5.33
CA GLN A 10 -9.46 3.96 -4.03
C GLN A 10 -8.56 2.71 -4.09
N LEU A 11 -8.52 2.01 -5.24
CA LEU A 11 -7.62 0.87 -5.45
C LEU A 11 -6.16 1.28 -5.67
N ARG A 12 -5.88 2.59 -5.81
CA ARG A 12 -4.53 3.19 -5.84
C ARG A 12 -3.60 2.46 -6.83
N ILE A 13 -4.05 2.34 -8.08
CA ILE A 13 -3.35 1.60 -9.14
C ILE A 13 -1.87 1.98 -9.27
N TYR A 14 -1.52 3.27 -9.12
CA TYR A 14 -0.12 3.73 -9.09
C TYR A 14 0.75 2.95 -8.09
N SER A 15 0.24 2.67 -6.89
CA SER A 15 0.98 1.97 -5.84
C SER A 15 0.91 0.46 -6.02
N TYR A 16 -0.11 -0.05 -6.70
CA TYR A 16 -0.25 -1.46 -7.00
C TYR A 16 0.75 -1.91 -8.08
N VAL A 17 1.03 -1.08 -9.08
CA VAL A 17 2.07 -1.39 -10.07
C VAL A 17 3.45 -1.55 -9.42
N ASP A 18 3.82 -0.67 -8.49
CA ASP A 18 5.04 -0.83 -7.70
C ASP A 18 5.06 -2.16 -6.92
N LEU A 19 3.92 -2.58 -6.39
CA LEU A 19 3.79 -3.86 -5.70
C LEU A 19 3.96 -5.07 -6.64
N LEU A 20 3.44 -4.99 -7.87
CA LEU A 20 3.67 -6.03 -8.89
C LEU A 20 5.15 -6.12 -9.29
N LEU A 21 5.84 -4.98 -9.40
CA LEU A 21 7.28 -4.98 -9.63
C LEU A 21 8.04 -5.63 -8.48
N LEU A 22 7.63 -5.38 -7.24
CA LEU A 22 8.19 -6.06 -6.06
C LEU A 22 7.94 -7.57 -6.11
N PHE A 23 6.73 -8.02 -6.45
CA PHE A 23 6.45 -9.45 -6.61
C PHE A 23 7.33 -10.10 -7.68
N GLN A 24 7.51 -9.44 -8.82
CA GLN A 24 8.40 -9.90 -9.87
C GLN A 24 9.87 -9.95 -9.41
N ALA A 25 10.33 -8.94 -8.67
CA ALA A 25 11.68 -8.90 -8.10
C ALA A 25 11.96 -10.01 -7.09
N LEU A 26 10.90 -10.63 -6.55
CA LEU A 26 10.97 -11.75 -5.60
C LEU A 26 10.54 -13.07 -6.23
N HIS A 27 10.51 -13.14 -7.56
CA HIS A 27 10.21 -14.35 -8.33
C HIS A 27 8.83 -14.97 -8.02
N ALA A 28 7.83 -14.14 -7.73
CA ALA A 28 6.47 -14.62 -7.53
C ALA A 28 5.93 -15.34 -8.77
N GLY A 29 5.32 -16.52 -8.57
CA GLY A 29 4.56 -17.19 -9.62
C GLY A 29 3.23 -16.48 -9.88
N LEU A 30 2.57 -16.82 -11.00
CA LEU A 30 1.27 -16.23 -11.34
C LEU A 30 0.22 -16.47 -10.24
N ARG A 31 0.19 -17.67 -9.65
CA ARG A 31 -0.71 -18.00 -8.55
C ARG A 31 -0.50 -17.10 -7.34
N ASP A 32 0.77 -16.89 -6.95
CA ASP A 32 1.12 -16.03 -5.81
C ASP A 32 0.77 -14.58 -6.10
N MET A 33 1.11 -14.08 -7.29
CA MET A 33 0.74 -12.72 -7.71
C MET A 33 -0.76 -12.48 -7.61
N VAL A 34 -1.59 -13.42 -8.10
CA VAL A 34 -3.05 -13.30 -7.99
C VAL A 34 -3.48 -13.32 -6.52
N GLY A 35 -3.02 -14.30 -5.73
CA GLY A 35 -3.40 -14.44 -4.32
C GLY A 35 -3.03 -13.21 -3.49
N LEU A 36 -1.79 -12.73 -3.61
CA LEU A 36 -1.30 -11.54 -2.92
C LEU A 36 -2.01 -10.25 -3.39
N SER A 37 -2.40 -10.18 -4.66
CA SER A 37 -3.19 -9.05 -5.17
C SER A 37 -4.61 -9.04 -4.59
N LEU A 38 -5.25 -10.20 -4.43
CA LEU A 38 -6.54 -10.31 -3.75
C LEU A 38 -6.43 -9.88 -2.28
N LEU A 39 -5.38 -10.32 -1.57
CA LEU A 39 -5.11 -9.88 -0.19
C LEU A 39 -4.93 -8.36 -0.11
N TRP A 40 -4.13 -7.79 -1.01
CA TRP A 40 -3.87 -6.35 -1.07
C TRP A 40 -5.11 -5.52 -1.40
N PHE A 41 -5.89 -5.92 -2.41
CA PHE A 41 -7.13 -5.22 -2.75
C PHE A 41 -8.19 -5.37 -1.66
N GLY A 42 -8.30 -6.55 -1.03
CA GLY A 42 -9.13 -6.73 0.16
C GLY A 42 -8.72 -5.77 1.27
N PHE A 43 -7.42 -5.59 1.51
CA PHE A 43 -6.91 -4.62 2.49
C PHE A 43 -7.30 -3.18 2.12
N LEU A 44 -7.10 -2.76 0.87
CA LEU A 44 -7.48 -1.40 0.45
C LEU A 44 -8.97 -1.15 0.63
N ILE A 45 -9.81 -2.12 0.24
CA ILE A 45 -11.26 -2.00 0.39
C ILE A 45 -11.67 -1.97 1.87
N HIS A 46 -11.06 -2.82 2.71
CA HIS A 46 -11.28 -2.81 4.16
C HIS A 46 -10.86 -1.47 4.79
N LEU A 47 -9.72 -0.93 4.36
CA LEU A 47 -9.21 0.37 4.80
C LEU A 47 -10.21 1.50 4.49
N GLU A 48 -10.73 1.55 3.27
CA GLU A 48 -11.73 2.55 2.87
C GLU A 48 -13.05 2.38 3.64
N TRP A 49 -13.46 1.12 3.89
CA TRP A 49 -14.63 0.81 4.69
C TRP A 49 -14.52 1.33 6.14
N GLN A 50 -13.33 1.25 6.75
CA GLN A 50 -13.06 1.71 8.11
C GLN A 50 -12.86 3.21 8.25
N HIS A 51 -12.11 3.81 7.32
CA HIS A 51 -11.75 5.23 7.36
C HIS A 51 -12.92 6.16 7.10
N ARG A 52 -13.87 5.76 6.23
CA ARG A 52 -15.09 6.54 5.92
C ARG A 52 -14.81 8.01 5.53
N ASP A 53 -13.73 8.25 4.79
CA ASP A 53 -13.34 9.59 4.34
C ASP A 53 -14.47 10.26 3.54
N MET A 54 -14.64 11.57 3.76
CA MET A 54 -15.62 12.37 3.02
C MET A 54 -15.34 12.33 1.50
N GLY A 55 -16.38 12.24 0.69
CA GLY A 55 -16.27 12.18 -0.78
C GLY A 55 -15.85 10.82 -1.34
N ARG A 56 -15.61 9.80 -0.51
CA ARG A 56 -15.33 8.43 -0.95
C ARG A 56 -16.58 7.57 -0.93
N LEU A 57 -16.79 6.82 -2.01
CA LEU A 57 -17.86 5.83 -2.07
C LEU A 57 -17.54 4.64 -1.18
N ARG A 58 -18.57 4.08 -0.55
CA ARG A 58 -18.43 2.93 0.34
C ARG A 58 -18.45 1.64 -0.47
N TRP A 59 -17.52 0.74 -0.14
CA TRP A 59 -17.57 -0.62 -0.62
C TRP A 59 -18.50 -1.47 0.26
N PRO A 60 -19.26 -2.42 -0.33
CA PRO A 60 -19.95 -3.43 0.45
C PRO A 60 -18.95 -4.30 1.22
N TRP A 61 -19.25 -4.61 2.48
CA TRP A 61 -18.36 -5.41 3.33
C TRP A 61 -17.99 -6.79 2.76
N PRO A 62 -18.87 -7.51 2.02
CA PRO A 62 -18.50 -8.83 1.50
C PRO A 62 -17.36 -8.76 0.50
N VAL A 63 -17.16 -7.61 -0.17
CA VAL A 63 -16.14 -7.48 -1.22
C VAL A 63 -14.74 -7.69 -0.65
N TRP A 64 -14.38 -6.99 0.43
CA TRP A 64 -13.06 -7.17 1.03
C TRP A 64 -12.90 -8.54 1.69
N ALA A 65 -13.96 -9.06 2.32
CA ALA A 65 -13.93 -10.36 2.99
C ALA A 65 -13.70 -11.50 2.00
N LEU A 66 -14.43 -11.51 0.87
CA LEU A 66 -14.28 -12.52 -0.18
C LEU A 66 -12.89 -12.45 -0.84
N LEU A 67 -12.35 -11.25 -1.06
CA LEU A 67 -10.98 -11.07 -1.56
C LEU A 67 -9.94 -11.62 -0.59
N TRP A 68 -10.09 -11.37 0.71
CA TRP A 68 -9.22 -11.95 1.72
C TRP A 68 -9.32 -13.47 1.76
N ILE A 69 -10.52 -14.04 1.82
CA ILE A 69 -10.73 -15.50 1.82
C ILE A 69 -10.09 -16.13 0.59
N ALA A 70 -10.37 -15.60 -0.62
CA ALA A 70 -9.80 -16.12 -1.85
C ALA A 70 -8.27 -15.97 -1.89
N GLY A 71 -7.73 -14.85 -1.42
CA GLY A 71 -6.28 -14.63 -1.30
C GLY A 71 -5.61 -15.63 -0.36
N VAL A 72 -6.18 -15.85 0.83
CA VAL A 72 -5.67 -16.84 1.81
C VAL A 72 -5.72 -18.25 1.23
N VAL A 73 -6.80 -18.63 0.53
CA VAL A 73 -6.92 -19.95 -0.09
C VAL A 73 -5.87 -20.14 -1.21
N LEU A 74 -5.61 -19.11 -2.02
CA LEU A 74 -4.64 -19.21 -3.11
C LEU A 74 -3.20 -19.26 -2.61
N VAL A 75 -2.84 -18.41 -1.64
CA VAL A 75 -1.48 -18.33 -1.08
C VAL A 75 -1.20 -19.50 -0.13
N ALA A 76 -2.18 -19.86 0.71
CA ALA A 76 -2.12 -20.96 1.66
C ALA A 76 -0.89 -20.95 2.59
N ASP A 77 -0.48 -19.76 3.05
CA ASP A 77 0.71 -19.58 3.89
C ASP A 77 0.36 -18.98 5.28
N PRO A 78 1.00 -19.42 6.39
CA PRO A 78 0.80 -18.88 7.73
C PRO A 78 0.96 -17.35 7.84
N MET A 79 1.80 -16.72 7.00
CA MET A 79 2.01 -15.27 6.97
C MET A 79 0.78 -14.47 6.53
N CYS A 80 -0.25 -15.14 6.00
CA CYS A 80 -1.56 -14.53 5.82
C CYS A 80 -2.15 -14.02 7.16
N VAL A 81 -1.91 -14.71 8.27
CA VAL A 81 -2.42 -14.29 9.60
C VAL A 81 -1.82 -12.95 10.05
N PRO A 82 -0.48 -12.78 10.14
CA PRO A 82 0.10 -11.48 10.47
C PRO A 82 -0.26 -10.41 9.43
N PHE A 83 -0.40 -10.75 8.14
CA PHE A 83 -0.92 -9.80 7.14
C PHE A 83 -2.30 -9.26 7.53
N LEU A 84 -3.26 -10.14 7.84
CA LEU A 84 -4.63 -9.75 8.21
C LEU A 84 -4.67 -8.93 9.50
N VAL A 85 -3.87 -9.32 10.52
CA VAL A 85 -3.77 -8.57 11.79
C VAL A 85 -3.22 -7.17 11.56
N LEU A 86 -2.14 -7.04 10.77
CA LEU A 86 -1.56 -5.73 10.45
C LEU A 86 -2.49 -4.90 9.57
N ALA A 87 -3.25 -5.52 8.65
CA ALA A 87 -4.22 -4.86 7.79
C ALA A 87 -5.37 -4.26 8.62
N ALA A 88 -5.92 -5.06 9.53
CA ALA A 88 -6.95 -4.61 10.47
C ALA A 88 -6.39 -3.51 11.39
N GLY A 89 -5.22 -3.70 11.99
CA GLY A 89 -4.57 -2.70 12.83
C GLY A 89 -4.32 -1.38 12.10
N TYR A 90 -3.78 -1.43 10.88
CA TYR A 90 -3.53 -0.22 10.09
C TYR A 90 -4.81 0.55 9.77
N SER A 91 -5.92 -0.16 9.53
CA SER A 91 -7.23 0.47 9.25
C SER A 91 -7.81 1.26 10.42
N LEU A 92 -7.33 1.01 11.64
CA LEU A 92 -7.73 1.71 12.86
C LEU A 92 -6.88 2.94 13.16
N LYS A 93 -5.89 3.28 12.31
CA LYS A 93 -4.94 4.37 12.59
C LYS A 93 -5.61 5.72 12.84
N LYS A 94 -6.77 6.00 12.23
CA LYS A 94 -7.53 7.24 12.45
C LYS A 94 -8.23 7.31 13.82
N ARG A 95 -8.46 6.17 14.46
CA ARG A 95 -9.17 6.08 15.75
C ARG A 95 -8.22 5.90 16.93
N ILE A 96 -7.05 5.30 16.70
CA ILE A 96 -6.09 4.96 17.75
C ILE A 96 -4.80 5.77 17.53
N PRO A 97 -4.52 6.80 18.36
CA PRO A 97 -3.38 7.69 18.16
C PRO A 97 -2.02 6.98 18.13
N PHE A 98 -1.85 5.90 18.88
CA PHE A 98 -0.63 5.09 18.86
C PHE A 98 -0.40 4.49 17.46
N LEU A 99 -1.43 3.90 16.85
CA LEU A 99 -1.35 3.31 15.52
C LEU A 99 -1.10 4.36 14.43
N ALA A 100 -1.57 5.59 14.61
CA ALA A 100 -1.18 6.71 13.74
C ALA A 100 0.32 7.02 13.81
N ALA A 101 0.93 6.92 15.00
CA ALA A 101 2.35 7.20 15.22
C ALA A 101 3.26 6.14 14.60
N VAL A 102 2.84 4.87 14.65
CA VAL A 102 3.62 3.74 14.12
C VAL A 102 3.13 3.28 12.75
N SER A 103 2.23 4.03 12.12
CA SER A 103 1.57 3.67 10.86
C SER A 103 2.54 3.31 9.74
N PRO A 104 3.68 4.01 9.55
CA PRO A 104 4.66 3.63 8.54
C PRO A 104 5.25 2.24 8.74
N LEU A 105 5.53 1.87 10.00
CA LEU A 105 6.09 0.57 10.39
C LEU A 105 5.05 -0.54 10.24
N ILE A 106 3.81 -0.32 10.69
CA ILE A 106 2.72 -1.29 10.52
C ILE A 106 2.51 -1.58 9.04
N ASN A 107 2.46 -0.54 8.20
CA ASN A 107 2.23 -0.68 6.77
C ASN A 107 3.47 -1.23 6.02
N ALA A 108 4.67 -1.17 6.61
CA ALA A 108 5.84 -1.86 6.11
C ALA A 108 5.81 -3.34 6.50
N GLY A 109 5.48 -3.65 7.76
CA GLY A 109 5.26 -5.01 8.24
C GLY A 109 4.16 -5.74 7.46
N LEU A 110 3.08 -5.04 7.10
CA LEU A 110 2.02 -5.58 6.26
C LEU A 110 2.57 -6.02 4.89
N LYS A 111 3.48 -5.24 4.29
CA LYS A 111 4.08 -5.60 3.00
C LYS A 111 5.08 -6.74 3.14
N VAL A 112 5.83 -6.78 4.25
CA VAL A 112 6.67 -7.93 4.60
C VAL A 112 5.85 -9.19 4.73
N ALA A 113 4.76 -9.18 5.51
CA ALA A 113 3.89 -10.35 5.65
C ALA A 113 3.25 -10.77 4.33
N LEU A 114 3.02 -9.83 3.41
CA LEU A 114 2.52 -10.11 2.08
C LEU A 114 3.58 -10.78 1.18
N ILE A 115 4.86 -10.39 1.28
CA ILE A 115 5.91 -10.91 0.39
C ILE A 115 6.68 -12.11 0.94
N GLU A 116 6.63 -12.36 2.24
CA GLU A 116 7.39 -13.44 2.89
C GLU A 116 7.15 -14.83 2.27
N PRO A 117 5.92 -15.19 1.84
CA PRO A 117 5.67 -16.48 1.17
C PRO A 117 6.38 -16.64 -0.18
N LEU A 118 6.97 -15.58 -0.74
CA LEU A 118 7.59 -15.60 -2.06
C LEU A 118 8.99 -16.24 -2.02
N PRO A 119 9.38 -16.99 -3.06
CA PRO A 119 10.64 -17.73 -3.06
C PRO A 119 11.89 -16.84 -2.96
N GLY A 120 11.83 -15.60 -3.46
CA GLY A 120 12.93 -14.64 -3.36
C GLY A 120 13.03 -13.88 -2.02
N ALA A 121 12.11 -14.09 -1.08
CA ALA A 121 11.99 -13.30 0.14
C ALA A 121 12.94 -13.76 1.27
N HIS A 122 14.25 -13.81 1.00
CA HIS A 122 15.23 -14.10 2.07
C HIS A 122 15.38 -12.92 3.04
N ALA A 123 16.04 -13.16 4.18
CA ALA A 123 16.16 -12.17 5.26
C ALA A 123 16.65 -10.78 4.81
N ARG A 124 17.59 -10.72 3.85
CA ARG A 124 18.10 -9.44 3.30
C ARG A 124 17.04 -8.70 2.48
N GLN A 125 16.29 -9.42 1.65
CA GLN A 125 15.20 -8.87 0.85
C GLN A 125 14.04 -8.41 1.74
N VAL A 126 13.68 -9.19 2.76
CA VAL A 126 12.68 -8.83 3.75
C VAL A 126 13.08 -7.53 4.48
N LEU A 127 14.32 -7.43 4.95
CA LEU A 127 14.83 -6.22 5.60
C LEU A 127 14.81 -5.01 4.66
N LEU A 128 15.27 -5.18 3.42
CA LEU A 128 15.26 -4.13 2.41
C LEU A 128 13.84 -3.62 2.16
N VAL A 129 12.88 -4.52 1.97
CA VAL A 129 11.47 -4.19 1.77
C VAL A 129 10.92 -3.48 2.99
N PHE A 130 11.19 -3.95 4.20
CA PHE A 130 10.75 -3.29 5.42
C PHE A 130 11.24 -1.84 5.51
N VAL A 131 12.54 -1.60 5.26
CA VAL A 131 13.15 -0.27 5.32
C VAL A 131 12.59 0.65 4.24
N LEU A 132 12.61 0.22 2.97
CA LEU A 132 12.12 1.03 1.85
C LEU A 132 10.63 1.34 1.99
N MET A 133 9.84 0.39 2.47
CA MET A 133 8.42 0.58 2.68
C MET A 133 8.14 1.51 3.86
N THR A 134 8.92 1.44 4.93
CA THR A 134 8.79 2.36 6.07
C THR A 134 9.06 3.79 5.61
N ILE A 135 10.15 4.03 4.89
CA ILE A 135 10.47 5.36 4.33
C ILE A 135 9.34 5.82 3.40
N ARG A 136 8.91 4.98 2.45
CA ARG A 136 7.84 5.33 1.50
C ARG A 136 6.52 5.65 2.22
N ASN A 137 6.14 4.87 3.22
CA ASN A 137 4.91 5.10 3.98
C ASN A 137 5.02 6.39 4.80
N LEU A 138 6.19 6.71 5.36
CA LEU A 138 6.44 7.99 6.03
C LEU A 138 6.30 9.17 5.04
N LEU A 139 6.80 9.06 3.82
CA LEU A 139 6.55 10.07 2.78
C LEU A 139 5.05 10.20 2.44
N GLY A 140 4.29 9.12 2.57
CA GLY A 140 2.83 9.12 2.45
C GLY A 140 2.16 9.93 3.55
N ASP A 141 2.60 9.76 4.80
CA ASP A 141 2.12 10.55 5.92
C ASP A 141 2.56 12.03 5.77
N VAL A 142 3.76 12.32 5.24
CA VAL A 142 4.21 13.70 4.94
C VAL A 142 3.34 14.35 3.85
N ARG A 143 2.96 13.59 2.81
CA ARG A 143 2.02 14.04 1.79
C ARG A 143 0.67 14.44 2.41
N ASP A 144 0.16 13.63 3.33
CA ASP A 144 -1.17 13.77 3.91
C ASP A 144 -1.22 14.64 5.17
N ALA A 145 -0.10 15.19 5.62
CA ALA A 145 0.02 15.88 6.90
C ALA A 145 -0.99 17.03 7.13
N ALA A 146 -1.31 17.81 6.10
CA ALA A 146 -2.34 18.85 6.19
C ALA A 146 -3.75 18.27 6.42
N LYS A 147 -4.07 17.16 5.74
CA LYS A 147 -5.35 16.45 5.90
C LYS A 147 -5.43 15.78 7.26
N ASP A 148 -4.39 15.05 7.65
CA ASP A 148 -4.30 14.38 8.95
C ASP A 148 -4.46 15.39 10.10
N ALA A 149 -3.83 16.56 10.00
CA ALA A 149 -4.00 17.62 11.00
C ALA A 149 -5.45 18.14 11.07
N GLY A 150 -6.12 18.29 9.92
CA GLY A 150 -7.52 18.71 9.86
C GLY A 150 -8.50 17.66 10.40
N GLU A 151 -8.15 16.37 10.30
CA GLU A 151 -8.94 15.24 10.80
C GLU A 151 -8.55 14.78 12.22
N GLY A 152 -7.59 15.44 12.87
CA GLY A 152 -7.12 15.09 14.22
C GLY A 152 -6.28 13.81 14.29
N VAL A 153 -5.74 13.34 13.16
CA VAL A 153 -4.89 12.13 13.09
C VAL A 153 -3.47 12.48 13.51
N ALA A 154 -2.99 11.84 14.58
CA ALA A 154 -1.68 12.09 15.16
C ALA A 154 -0.54 11.31 14.47
N SER A 155 -0.39 11.45 13.14
CA SER A 155 0.72 10.86 12.38
C SER A 155 2.06 11.50 12.73
N ILE A 156 3.18 10.84 12.38
CA ILE A 156 4.54 11.32 12.72
C ILE A 156 4.76 12.78 12.28
N PRO A 157 4.46 13.19 11.03
CA PRO A 157 4.69 14.57 10.60
C PRO A 157 3.87 15.57 11.41
N VAL A 158 2.61 15.26 11.71
CA VAL A 158 1.72 16.12 12.51
C VAL A 158 2.26 16.32 13.92
N ARG A 159 2.77 15.24 14.56
CA ARG A 159 3.39 15.30 15.89
C ARG A 159 4.68 16.13 15.90
N LEU A 160 5.43 16.11 14.80
CA LEU A 160 6.62 16.95 14.60
C LEU A 160 6.28 18.39 14.17
N GLY A 161 4.99 18.76 14.15
CA GLY A 161 4.54 20.11 13.79
C GLY A 161 4.46 20.37 12.28
N TYR A 162 4.69 19.37 11.44
CA TYR A 162 4.56 19.49 9.99
C TYR A 162 3.09 19.39 9.57
N ARG A 163 2.54 20.47 9.00
CA ARG A 163 1.11 20.58 8.62
C ARG A 163 0.91 21.11 7.19
N ARG A 164 1.89 20.89 6.30
CA ARG A 164 1.85 21.38 4.92
C ARG A 164 1.36 20.30 3.96
N HIS A 165 0.72 20.72 2.86
CA HIS A 165 0.34 19.82 1.78
C HIS A 165 1.49 19.68 0.77
N THR A 166 2.13 18.51 0.74
CA THR A 166 3.26 18.20 -0.16
C THR A 166 2.92 17.05 -1.11
N PRO A 167 2.15 17.30 -2.18
CA PRO A 167 1.53 16.25 -2.98
C PRO A 167 2.53 15.41 -3.78
N LEU A 168 3.74 15.92 -4.05
CA LEU A 168 4.72 15.26 -4.92
C LEU A 168 5.71 14.37 -4.18
N VAL A 169 5.83 14.49 -2.85
CA VAL A 169 6.85 13.75 -2.09
C VAL A 169 6.64 12.22 -2.15
N TYR A 170 5.39 11.78 -2.09
CA TYR A 170 5.06 10.36 -2.17
C TYR A 170 5.27 9.76 -3.58
N PRO A 171 4.82 10.40 -4.67
CA PRO A 171 5.17 10.01 -6.05
C PRO A 171 6.68 9.86 -6.28
N LEU A 172 7.49 10.76 -5.73
CA LEU A 172 8.95 10.67 -5.83
C LEU A 172 9.49 9.44 -5.10
N GLY A 173 9.00 9.18 -3.88
CA GLY A 173 9.34 7.96 -3.14
C GLY A 173 8.93 6.68 -3.89
N LEU A 174 7.76 6.69 -4.54
CA LEU A 174 7.27 5.57 -5.32
C LEU A 174 8.11 5.32 -6.58
N ALA A 175 8.54 6.38 -7.27
CA ALA A 175 9.45 6.29 -8.41
C ALA A 175 10.78 5.63 -8.01
N VAL A 176 11.31 5.98 -6.84
CA VAL A 176 12.53 5.39 -6.29
C VAL A 176 12.32 3.91 -5.95
N THR A 177 11.25 3.53 -5.24
CA THR A 177 11.00 2.12 -4.93
C THR A 177 10.81 1.28 -6.19
N SER A 178 10.08 1.80 -7.18
CA SER A 178 9.87 1.10 -8.45
C SER A 178 11.18 0.92 -9.22
N ALA A 179 12.10 1.89 -9.18
CA ALA A 179 13.42 1.75 -9.78
C ALA A 179 14.24 0.63 -9.11
N VAL A 180 14.18 0.54 -7.78
CA VAL A 180 14.83 -0.54 -7.02
C VAL A 180 14.28 -1.90 -7.44
N TRP A 181 12.95 -2.05 -7.54
CA TRP A 181 12.33 -3.32 -7.94
C TRP A 181 12.68 -3.72 -9.37
N VAL A 182 12.68 -2.76 -10.30
CA VAL A 182 13.10 -3.00 -11.70
C VAL A 182 14.56 -3.47 -11.76
N ALA A 183 15.46 -2.82 -11.03
CA ALA A 183 16.86 -3.21 -10.96
C ALA A 183 17.04 -4.61 -10.34
N MET A 184 16.35 -4.89 -9.23
CA MET A 184 16.41 -6.20 -8.57
C MET A 184 15.85 -7.33 -9.43
N ALA A 185 14.80 -7.07 -10.19
CA ALA A 185 14.18 -8.04 -11.09
C ALA A 185 14.96 -8.25 -12.40
N GLY A 186 16.04 -7.48 -12.65
CA GLY A 186 16.75 -7.50 -13.93
C GLY A 186 15.88 -7.05 -15.11
N LEU A 187 14.86 -6.24 -14.85
CA LEU A 187 13.93 -5.75 -15.87
C LEU A 187 14.55 -4.59 -16.65
N PRO A 188 14.21 -4.44 -17.94
CA PRO A 188 14.71 -3.34 -18.73
C PRO A 188 14.14 -2.00 -18.25
N TRP A 189 14.92 -0.93 -18.40
CA TRP A 189 14.60 0.41 -17.87
C TRP A 189 13.25 0.96 -18.35
N TRP A 190 12.76 0.55 -19.52
CA TRP A 190 11.46 1.00 -20.04
C TRP A 190 10.29 0.51 -19.18
N VAL A 191 10.43 -0.59 -18.43
CA VAL A 191 9.42 -1.05 -17.47
C VAL A 191 9.23 -0.02 -16.35
N TRP A 192 10.32 0.58 -15.88
CA TRP A 192 10.25 1.68 -14.92
C TRP A 192 9.51 2.88 -15.51
N CYS A 193 9.78 3.25 -16.77
CA CYS A 193 9.06 4.32 -17.45
C CYS A 193 7.55 4.02 -17.58
N CYS A 194 7.17 2.77 -17.87
CA CYS A 194 5.78 2.35 -17.87
C CYS A 194 5.14 2.51 -16.48
N ALA A 195 5.83 2.12 -15.42
CA ALA A 195 5.36 2.31 -14.05
C ALA A 195 5.17 3.80 -13.72
N LEU A 196 6.10 4.67 -14.12
CA LEU A 196 5.97 6.12 -13.98
C LEU A 196 4.79 6.70 -14.76
N ALA A 197 4.53 6.19 -15.97
CA ALA A 197 3.38 6.60 -16.76
C ALA A 197 2.05 6.22 -16.07
N VAL A 198 1.92 4.98 -15.58
CA VAL A 198 0.75 4.55 -14.81
C VAL A 198 0.59 5.40 -13.54
N GLN A 199 1.70 5.69 -12.86
CA GLN A 199 1.69 6.58 -11.71
C GLN A 199 1.17 7.97 -12.07
N ALA A 200 1.69 8.59 -13.13
CA ALA A 200 1.25 9.92 -13.57
C ALA A 200 -0.25 9.96 -13.91
N LEU A 201 -0.75 8.92 -14.59
CA LEU A 201 -2.14 8.81 -15.02
C LEU A 201 -3.10 8.56 -13.86
N THR A 202 -2.71 7.74 -12.88
CA THR A 202 -3.65 7.23 -11.85
C THR A 202 -3.49 7.91 -10.49
N TYR A 203 -2.39 8.61 -10.22
CA TYR A 203 -2.16 9.25 -8.92
C TYR A 203 -3.18 10.34 -8.58
N ARG A 204 -3.66 11.06 -9.59
CA ARG A 204 -4.69 12.10 -9.41
C ARG A 204 -6.11 11.53 -9.28
N LEU A 205 -6.30 10.22 -9.52
CA LEU A 205 -7.60 9.58 -9.39
C LEU A 205 -7.98 9.28 -7.94
N THR A 206 -7.00 9.18 -7.03
CA THR A 206 -7.30 8.90 -5.61
C THR A 206 -8.04 10.08 -4.99
N PRO A 207 -9.29 9.87 -4.51
CA PRO A 207 -10.07 10.93 -3.89
C PRO A 207 -9.37 11.36 -2.60
N ARG A 208 -9.17 12.66 -2.40
CA ARG A 208 -8.49 13.22 -1.23
C ARG A 208 -9.46 13.91 -0.31
#